data_AF-A0A9W9QPR5-F1
#
_entry.id   AF-A0A9W9QPR5-F1
#
_cell.length_a   1.000
_cell.length_b   1.000
_cell.length_c   1.000
_cell.angle_alpha   90.00
_cell.angle_beta   90.00
_cell.angle_gamma   90.00
#
_symmetry.space_group_name_H-M   'P 1'
#
loop_
_entity.id
_entity.type
_entity.pdbx_description
1 polymer ?
#
loop_
_entity_poly.entity_id
_entity_poly.type
_entity_poly.pdbx_seq_one_letter_code
_entity_poly.pdbx_strand_id
1 'polypeptide(L)'
;MRWGVEGSGTYTSMVGKWYRFYHPRGRISPPDDESTLRTIKHLCDKPDNLEGWEPTGTFTISLWSELDGLLAPSAVQMDLTKIHEISSINYHLMRKPPYMSGRYICESNEAQTKQFETFEIDFGIPTPMNELQGRFFTDLVFIWRFYIDDPSTWRYNSPIFRVLCVAFLRLAAWDFEVSFDCNVELPISFASIPLWSYPDADVYWFHGYLVVLQDDIESIAMINGAVSKAKSYIGDSRLRHDDVRVIVISPRHLVFVKLSREVILTSRSLVLLSNYSATQCSPGFRALARVLTSNCWKKPHAHREKWPVNMPPEIVQMILHKVEPRDAVAFSQASFAAEQCYYASESQFKNIDLRSLKSSIPCCGKRTRLETHGETILTHAQLSASKMNQPTQPTASGDAGAAIYSPFTLSLYDLLVLGLSNSFIWKCPTRSVQLPFFKSFIGKHHLDIGPGTGYYLANANIPKDTQVTLMDLNSHSLNFSKKRLGRPDVQTVQADIMEPIRPTHLYDSISIFFVFHCLPGPVDSKTQLFAKLKPVLAENGTLYGTTILGKGIVHNWFGRLLMSIYNGRGIFNNWGDGEFEIREALIKHYEIVETRVVGRVLMFSASQPKL
;
A
#
# COMPACT_ATOMS: atom_id res chain seq x y z
N MET A 1 42.10 22.31 -11.85
CA MET A 1 41.48 21.50 -10.78
C MET A 1 40.66 22.43 -9.90
N ARG A 2 39.32 22.34 -9.96
CA ARG A 2 38.44 23.07 -9.05
C ARG A 2 38.34 22.25 -7.76
N TRP A 3 38.93 22.77 -6.69
CA TRP A 3 38.80 22.23 -5.34
C TRP A 3 37.54 22.85 -4.73
N GLY A 4 36.51 22.05 -4.47
CA GLY A 4 35.32 22.48 -3.74
C GLY A 4 35.55 22.21 -2.25
N VAL A 5 35.82 23.27 -1.49
CA VAL A 5 35.80 23.22 -0.03
C VAL A 5 34.42 23.73 0.40
N GLU A 6 33.46 22.83 0.60
CA GLU A 6 32.20 23.17 1.26
C GLU A 6 32.32 22.85 2.75
N GLY A 7 32.94 23.77 3.49
CA GLY A 7 32.86 23.82 4.94
C GLY A 7 31.80 24.84 5.33
N SER A 8 30.67 24.39 5.89
CA SER A 8 29.64 25.26 6.45
C SER A 8 30.10 25.87 7.78
N GLY A 9 30.82 26.98 7.71
CA GLY A 9 31.25 27.76 8.87
C GLY A 9 32.52 28.56 8.58
N THR A 10 32.68 29.72 9.22
CA THR A 10 33.93 30.48 9.19
C THR A 10 34.92 29.80 10.14
N TYR A 11 36.06 29.33 9.62
CA TYR A 11 37.12 28.68 10.39
C TYR A 11 38.27 29.67 10.58
N THR A 12 38.64 29.95 11.83
CA THR A 12 39.74 30.86 12.16
C THR A 12 40.68 30.19 13.14
N SER A 13 41.98 30.23 12.85
CA SER A 13 43.05 29.79 13.76
C SER A 13 43.46 30.96 14.65
N MET A 14 43.26 30.83 15.96
CA MET A 14 43.76 31.78 16.97
C MET A 14 44.67 31.08 17.96
N VAL A 15 45.90 31.58 18.14
CA VAL A 15 46.88 31.09 19.13
C VAL A 15 47.05 29.55 19.07
N GLY A 16 47.15 29.00 17.85
CA GLY A 16 47.38 27.56 17.64
C GLY A 16 46.16 26.65 17.88
N LYS A 17 44.96 27.21 18.07
CA LYS A 17 43.70 26.46 18.21
C LYS A 17 42.69 26.86 17.13
N TRP A 18 41.97 25.88 16.60
CA TRP A 18 40.97 26.07 15.54
C TRP A 18 39.57 26.18 16.12
N TYR A 19 38.86 27.27 15.76
CA TYR A 19 37.51 27.55 16.24
C TYR A 19 36.53 27.66 15.06
N ARG A 20 35.28 27.21 15.27
CA ARG A 20 34.16 27.30 14.33
C ARG A 20 33.01 28.11 14.94
N PHE A 21 32.34 28.94 14.13
CA PHE A 21 31.15 29.70 14.55
C PHE A 21 29.93 29.33 13.73
N TYR A 22 28.79 29.15 14.39
CA TYR A 22 27.51 28.84 13.76
C TYR A 22 26.45 29.87 14.15
N HIS A 23 25.94 30.63 13.17
CA HIS A 23 24.81 31.54 13.40
C HIS A 23 23.53 30.94 12.79
N PRO A 24 22.46 30.71 13.57
CA PRO A 24 21.25 29.99 13.11
C PRO A 24 20.41 30.70 12.03
N ARG A 25 20.79 31.93 11.63
CA ARG A 25 20.19 32.67 10.50
C ARG A 25 21.25 33.23 9.53
N GLY A 26 22.49 32.76 9.65
CA GLY A 26 23.61 33.24 8.84
C GLY A 26 23.44 32.80 7.40
N ARG A 27 23.50 33.75 6.46
CA ARG A 27 23.63 33.43 5.03
C ARG A 27 25.05 32.93 4.76
N ILE A 28 25.17 31.95 3.86
CA ILE A 28 26.47 31.59 3.26
C ILE A 28 26.89 32.76 2.39
N SER A 29 27.98 33.42 2.77
CA SER A 29 28.59 34.52 2.02
C SER A 29 30.04 34.17 1.65
N PRO A 30 30.55 34.63 0.50
CA PRO A 30 31.96 34.47 0.13
C PRO A 30 32.91 34.98 1.22
N PRO A 31 34.14 34.46 1.34
CA PRO A 31 35.12 34.95 2.32
C PRO A 31 35.44 36.45 2.16
N ASP A 32 35.23 36.99 0.97
CA ASP A 32 35.44 38.40 0.64
C ASP A 32 34.22 39.29 0.95
N ASP A 33 33.13 38.71 1.45
CA ASP A 33 31.93 39.44 1.81
C ASP A 33 32.18 40.34 3.02
N GLU A 34 31.67 41.56 2.94
CA GLU A 34 31.96 42.61 3.89
C GLU A 34 31.47 42.27 5.31
N SER A 35 30.38 41.49 5.44
CA SER A 35 29.87 41.05 6.73
C SER A 35 30.79 40.02 7.38
N THR A 36 31.31 39.06 6.61
CA THR A 36 32.27 38.05 7.04
C THR A 36 33.59 38.67 7.48
N LEU A 37 34.11 39.64 6.71
CA LEU A 37 35.33 40.38 7.05
C LEU A 37 35.19 41.21 8.33
N ARG A 38 34.03 41.85 8.56
CA ARG A 38 33.77 42.59 9.81
C ARG A 38 33.74 41.66 11.02
N THR A 39 33.12 40.49 10.90
CA THR A 39 33.10 39.49 11.99
C THR A 39 34.51 38.99 12.29
N ILE A 40 35.30 38.63 11.28
CA ILE A 40 36.70 38.19 11.46
C ILE A 40 37.54 39.29 12.11
N LYS A 41 37.41 40.55 11.67
CA LYS A 41 38.11 41.69 12.29
C LYS A 41 37.73 41.87 13.76
N HIS A 42 36.43 41.79 14.09
CA HIS A 42 35.96 41.92 15.47
C HIS A 42 36.56 40.86 16.42
N LEU A 43 36.83 39.66 15.90
CA LEU A 43 37.49 38.57 16.61
C LEU A 43 39.00 38.77 16.76
N CYS A 44 39.67 39.31 15.74
CA CYS A 44 41.07 39.71 15.86
C CYS A 44 41.27 40.82 16.90
N ASP A 45 40.29 41.72 17.03
CA ASP A 45 40.34 42.84 17.99
C ASP A 45 40.01 42.41 19.44
N LYS A 46 39.29 41.29 19.62
CA LYS A 46 38.88 40.76 20.94
C LYS A 46 38.98 39.22 20.98
N PRO A 47 40.19 38.64 21.06
CA PRO A 47 40.41 37.20 20.95
C PRO A 47 39.83 36.38 22.12
N ASP A 48 39.57 37.01 23.27
CA ASP A 48 39.03 36.34 24.47
C ASP A 48 37.49 36.24 24.48
N ASN A 49 36.81 36.88 23.52
CA ASN A 49 35.34 36.89 23.46
C ASN A 49 34.83 35.82 22.49
N LEU A 50 34.86 34.56 22.93
CA LEU A 50 34.54 33.36 22.14
C LEU A 50 33.08 32.88 22.31
N GLU A 51 32.16 33.75 22.74
CA GLU A 51 30.76 33.39 22.96
C GLU A 51 30.12 32.90 21.64
N GLY A 52 29.76 31.62 21.58
CA GLY A 52 29.21 30.95 20.38
C GLY A 52 30.23 30.26 19.45
N TRP A 53 31.52 30.22 19.81
CA TRP A 53 32.58 29.53 19.05
C TRP A 53 32.92 28.16 19.64
N GLU A 54 32.98 27.12 18.82
CA GLU A 54 33.29 25.74 19.23
C GLU A 54 34.72 25.32 18.80
N PRO A 55 35.53 24.68 19.67
CA PRO A 55 36.83 24.14 19.30
C PRO A 55 36.67 22.88 18.43
N THR A 56 37.42 22.80 17.32
CA THR A 56 37.34 21.66 16.38
C THR A 56 38.64 20.84 16.39
N GLY A 57 38.51 19.50 16.46
CA GLY A 57 39.63 18.56 16.61
C GLY A 57 40.03 17.79 15.35
N THR A 58 39.24 17.83 14.27
CA THR A 58 39.52 17.03 13.06
C THR A 58 39.24 17.77 11.76
N PHE A 59 40.13 17.62 10.79
CA PHE A 59 40.04 18.07 9.40
C PHE A 59 39.60 16.91 8.51
N THR A 60 38.53 17.07 7.73
CA THR A 60 38.02 16.03 6.84
C THR A 60 38.22 16.43 5.39
N ILE A 61 38.88 15.58 4.61
CA ILE A 61 39.06 15.74 3.17
C ILE A 61 38.14 14.76 2.45
N SER A 62 37.20 15.29 1.68
CA SER A 62 36.31 14.50 0.81
C SER A 62 36.99 14.21 -0.52
N LEU A 63 37.03 12.93 -0.90
CA LEU A 63 37.59 12.36 -2.11
C LEU A 63 36.50 11.57 -2.85
N TRP A 64 36.71 11.30 -4.13
CA TRP A 64 35.90 10.35 -4.89
C TRP A 64 36.75 9.11 -5.18
N SER A 65 36.24 7.94 -4.82
CA SER A 65 36.87 6.63 -5.10
C SER A 65 35.92 5.74 -5.89
N GLU A 66 36.46 4.88 -6.74
CA GLU A 66 35.66 3.89 -7.47
C GLU A 66 35.49 2.64 -6.60
N LEU A 67 34.23 2.28 -6.32
CA LEU A 67 33.80 1.07 -5.60
C LEU A 67 32.80 0.34 -6.51
N ASP A 68 33.04 -0.93 -6.83
CA ASP A 68 32.19 -1.75 -7.72
C ASP A 68 31.91 -1.10 -9.10
N GLY A 69 32.88 -0.37 -9.67
CA GLY A 69 32.70 0.36 -10.94
C GLY A 69 31.80 1.60 -10.85
N LEU A 70 31.43 2.01 -9.64
CA LEU A 70 30.65 3.20 -9.33
C LEU A 70 31.50 4.22 -8.55
N LEU A 71 31.41 5.50 -8.92
CA LEU A 71 32.03 6.56 -8.14
C LEU A 71 31.36 6.66 -6.78
N ALA A 72 32.13 6.78 -5.70
CA ALA A 72 31.65 6.86 -4.33
C ALA A 72 32.40 7.98 -3.59
N PRO A 73 31.70 8.85 -2.84
CA PRO A 73 32.38 9.77 -1.94
C PRO A 73 33.09 8.97 -0.84
N SER A 74 34.33 9.34 -0.56
CA SER A 74 35.19 8.80 0.48
C SER A 74 35.76 9.97 1.28
N ALA A 75 36.05 9.78 2.56
CA ALA A 75 36.56 10.87 3.39
C ALA A 75 37.77 10.42 4.21
N VAL A 76 38.84 11.20 4.13
CA VAL A 76 40.02 11.04 4.98
C VAL A 76 39.93 12.08 6.09
N GLN A 77 39.81 11.62 7.33
CA GLN A 77 39.75 12.47 8.50
C GLN A 77 41.13 12.48 9.17
N MET A 78 41.66 13.67 9.40
CA MET A 78 42.95 13.92 10.04
C MET A 78 42.72 14.70 11.32
N ASP A 79 43.48 14.39 12.35
CA ASP A 79 43.48 15.18 13.59
C ASP A 79 44.19 16.51 13.32
N LEU A 80 43.55 17.63 13.66
CA LEU A 80 44.12 18.97 13.45
C LEU A 80 45.40 19.19 14.28
N THR A 81 45.56 18.46 15.39
CA THR A 81 46.81 18.47 16.17
C THR A 81 48.00 17.86 15.41
N LYS A 82 47.73 16.91 14.50
CA LYS A 82 48.76 16.25 13.66
C LYS A 82 49.10 17.03 12.39
N ILE A 83 48.23 17.95 11.97
CA ILE A 83 48.45 18.79 10.78
C ILE A 83 49.48 19.90 11.06
N HIS A 84 49.67 20.28 12.32
CA HIS A 84 50.58 21.35 12.74
C HIS A 84 52.06 21.05 12.44
N GLU A 85 52.44 19.78 12.32
CA GLU A 85 53.82 19.33 12.07
C GLU A 85 54.15 19.14 10.58
N ILE A 86 53.19 19.30 9.67
CA ILE A 86 53.33 18.91 8.27
C ILE A 86 53.50 20.16 7.38
N SER A 87 54.68 20.32 6.79
CA SER A 87 55.01 21.45 5.90
C SER A 87 54.40 21.35 4.49
N SER A 88 53.90 20.17 4.08
CA SER A 88 53.12 19.98 2.85
C SER A 88 52.27 18.70 2.88
N ILE A 89 51.01 18.78 2.45
CA ILE A 89 50.09 17.64 2.36
C ILE A 89 50.43 16.85 1.08
N ASN A 90 51.07 15.68 1.22
CA ASN A 90 51.49 14.86 0.09
C ASN A 90 50.43 13.80 -0.26
N TYR A 91 50.16 13.59 -1.55
CA TYR A 91 49.13 12.67 -2.09
C TYR A 91 49.27 11.22 -1.56
N HIS A 92 50.49 10.78 -1.26
CA HIS A 92 50.75 9.44 -0.73
C HIS A 92 50.29 9.23 0.72
N LEU A 93 50.15 10.29 1.52
CA LEU A 93 49.57 10.22 2.87
C LEU A 93 48.04 10.08 2.84
N MET A 94 47.42 10.34 1.68
CA MET A 94 45.96 10.35 1.47
C MET A 94 45.38 8.99 1.08
N ARG A 95 46.23 7.98 0.83
CA ARG A 95 45.76 6.63 0.50
C ARG A 95 45.75 5.76 1.76
N LYS A 96 44.53 5.51 2.22
CA LYS A 96 44.07 4.69 3.37
C LYS A 96 44.12 5.39 4.73
N PRO A 97 42.95 5.60 5.39
CA PRO A 97 42.94 5.75 6.84
C PRO A 97 43.55 4.47 7.46
N PRO A 98 44.38 4.56 8.51
CA PRO A 98 44.88 3.39 9.25
C PRO A 98 43.78 2.56 9.94
N TYR A 99 42.52 2.97 9.86
CA TYR A 99 41.39 2.27 10.48
C TYR A 99 40.76 1.17 9.61
N MET A 100 41.30 0.91 8.41
CA MET A 100 40.98 -0.33 7.65
C MET A 100 41.60 -1.60 8.26
N SER A 101 42.18 -1.50 9.47
CA SER A 101 42.71 -2.63 10.23
C SER A 101 42.69 -2.30 11.74
N GLY A 102 41.68 -2.80 12.46
CA GLY A 102 41.64 -2.84 13.94
C GLY A 102 40.31 -2.31 14.47
N ARG A 103 39.51 -3.03 15.26
CA ARG A 103 39.79 -4.09 16.24
C ARG A 103 38.66 -5.12 16.25
N TYR A 104 38.73 -6.08 15.34
CA TYR A 104 38.37 -7.47 15.64
C TYR A 104 39.29 -8.29 14.74
N ILE A 105 40.56 -8.42 15.16
CA ILE A 105 41.21 -9.70 14.92
C ILE A 105 40.27 -10.66 15.63
N CYS A 106 39.41 -11.32 14.86
CA CYS A 106 38.85 -12.58 15.28
C CYS A 106 40.11 -13.38 15.63
N GLU A 107 40.41 -13.49 16.92
CA GLU A 107 41.41 -14.42 17.38
C GLU A 107 41.05 -15.72 16.69
N SER A 108 41.94 -16.10 15.79
CA SER A 108 41.86 -17.26 14.94
C SER A 108 41.91 -18.48 15.85
N ASN A 109 40.78 -18.78 16.49
CA ASN A 109 40.38 -20.16 16.63
C ASN A 109 39.91 -20.55 15.24
N GLU A 110 40.56 -21.57 14.68
CA GLU A 110 40.28 -22.23 13.41
C GLU A 110 38.82 -22.70 13.32
N ALA A 111 37.88 -21.76 13.23
CA ALA A 111 36.50 -22.04 12.90
C ALA A 111 36.45 -22.11 11.39
N GLN A 112 36.66 -23.32 10.88
CA GLN A 112 36.39 -23.79 9.51
C GLN A 112 35.59 -22.76 8.70
N THR A 113 36.21 -22.19 7.67
CA THR A 113 35.56 -21.28 6.71
C THR A 113 34.37 -22.02 6.10
N LYS A 114 33.19 -21.86 6.69
CA LYS A 114 31.99 -22.57 6.23
C LYS A 114 31.62 -22.00 4.87
N GLN A 115 31.64 -22.86 3.87
CA GLN A 115 31.20 -22.54 2.53
C GLN A 115 29.69 -22.29 2.58
N PHE A 116 29.25 -21.11 2.15
CA PHE A 116 27.84 -20.79 2.07
C PHE A 116 27.25 -21.35 0.79
N GLU A 117 26.07 -21.95 0.89
CA GLU A 117 25.28 -22.28 -0.29
C GLU A 117 24.54 -21.02 -0.74
N THR A 118 24.67 -20.66 -2.01
CA THR A 118 23.97 -19.50 -2.58
C THR A 118 22.53 -19.88 -2.86
N PHE A 119 21.59 -19.00 -2.52
CA PHE A 119 20.18 -19.17 -2.91
C PHE A 119 19.63 -17.89 -3.55
N GLU A 120 18.69 -18.07 -4.48
CA GLU A 120 17.93 -16.98 -5.06
C GLU A 120 16.56 -16.85 -4.40
N ILE A 121 16.15 -15.61 -4.16
CA ILE A 121 14.81 -15.27 -3.68
C ILE A 121 13.97 -14.86 -4.89
N ASP A 122 12.89 -15.59 -5.16
CA ASP A 122 11.91 -15.14 -6.15
C ASP A 122 11.07 -14.02 -5.53
N PHE A 123 11.38 -12.79 -5.93
CA PHE A 123 10.66 -11.62 -5.45
C PHE A 123 9.29 -11.45 -6.09
N GLY A 124 8.92 -12.17 -7.16
CA GLY A 124 7.64 -12.04 -7.87
C GLY A 124 7.41 -10.66 -8.51
N ILE A 125 6.19 -10.43 -9.01
CA ILE A 125 5.81 -9.18 -9.68
C ILE A 125 5.62 -8.05 -8.64
N PRO A 126 6.26 -6.88 -8.81
CA PRO A 126 6.04 -5.71 -7.95
C PRO A 126 4.59 -5.23 -7.97
N THR A 127 4.07 -4.78 -6.82
CA THR A 127 2.74 -4.18 -6.71
C THR A 127 2.81 -2.65 -6.84
N PRO A 128 1.67 -1.96 -7.04
CA PRO A 128 1.62 -0.50 -6.95
C PRO A 128 2.18 0.01 -5.61
N MET A 129 1.97 -0.73 -4.53
CA MET A 129 2.54 -0.40 -3.22
C MET A 129 4.08 -0.34 -3.25
N ASN A 130 4.71 -1.30 -3.92
CA ASN A 130 6.16 -1.32 -4.05
C ASN A 130 6.70 -0.18 -4.93
N GLU A 131 5.95 0.26 -5.94
CA GLU A 131 6.27 1.49 -6.69
C GLU A 131 6.28 2.70 -5.76
N LEU A 132 5.28 2.82 -4.88
CA LEU A 132 5.20 3.94 -3.93
C LEU A 132 6.37 3.90 -2.94
N GLN A 133 6.69 2.75 -2.35
CA GLN A 133 7.85 2.58 -1.47
C GLN A 133 9.14 3.01 -2.17
N GLY A 134 9.31 2.63 -3.44
CA GLY A 134 10.48 3.03 -4.22
C GLY A 134 10.59 4.54 -4.42
N ARG A 135 9.47 5.25 -4.57
CA ARG A 135 9.44 6.71 -4.70
C ARG A 135 9.71 7.43 -3.39
N PHE A 136 9.09 6.96 -2.30
CA PHE A 136 9.41 7.49 -0.97
C PHE A 136 10.87 7.26 -0.61
N PHE A 137 11.46 6.14 -1.05
CA PHE A 137 12.88 5.88 -0.85
C PHE A 137 13.74 6.88 -1.60
N THR A 138 13.47 7.13 -2.89
CA THR A 138 14.23 8.11 -3.65
C THR A 138 14.11 9.51 -3.06
N ASP A 139 12.91 9.89 -2.63
CA ASP A 139 12.65 11.19 -2.02
C ASP A 139 13.36 11.31 -0.66
N LEU A 140 13.32 10.27 0.18
CA LEU A 140 14.03 10.24 1.46
C LEU A 140 15.54 10.34 1.22
N VAL A 141 16.10 9.56 0.29
CA VAL A 141 17.53 9.63 -0.03
C VAL A 141 17.91 11.01 -0.57
N PHE A 142 17.05 11.64 -1.39
CA PHE A 142 17.28 12.97 -1.92
C PHE A 142 17.26 14.05 -0.83
N ILE A 143 16.25 14.02 0.04
CA ILE A 143 16.07 14.99 1.13
C ILE A 143 17.22 14.87 2.14
N TRP A 144 17.62 13.66 2.50
CA TRP A 144 18.66 13.38 3.49
C TRP A 144 20.05 13.21 2.87
N ARG A 145 20.22 13.61 1.60
CA ARG A 145 21.46 13.43 0.83
C ARG A 145 22.68 14.04 1.51
N PHE A 146 22.51 15.16 2.22
CA PHE A 146 23.57 15.79 3.01
C PHE A 146 24.26 14.81 3.98
N TYR A 147 23.49 13.92 4.61
CA TYR A 147 24.00 12.92 5.56
C TYR A 147 24.35 11.58 4.93
N ILE A 148 23.70 11.21 3.83
CA ILE A 148 23.94 9.93 3.15
C ILE A 148 25.22 10.01 2.30
N ASP A 149 25.45 11.14 1.64
CA ASP A 149 26.63 11.34 0.80
C ASP A 149 27.88 11.67 1.61
N ASP A 150 27.75 12.14 2.86
CA ASP A 150 28.88 12.38 3.74
C ASP A 150 29.45 11.03 4.26
N PRO A 151 30.69 10.66 3.86
CA PRO A 151 31.29 9.38 4.25
C PRO A 151 31.67 9.31 5.74
N SER A 152 31.55 10.40 6.50
CA SER A 152 31.78 10.43 7.94
C SER A 152 30.51 10.06 8.73
N THR A 153 29.35 10.48 8.26
CA THR A 153 28.04 10.21 8.86
C THR A 153 27.46 8.86 8.45
N TRP A 154 27.88 8.33 7.30
CA TRP A 154 27.44 7.04 6.77
C TRP A 154 28.41 5.87 7.04
N ARG A 155 29.04 5.87 8.22
CA ARG A 155 29.92 4.78 8.69
C ARG A 155 29.18 3.86 9.66
N TYR A 156 29.61 2.60 9.76
CA TYR A 156 29.04 1.62 10.68
C TYR A 156 28.93 2.11 12.14
N ASN A 157 29.96 2.82 12.63
CA ASN A 157 29.99 3.34 14.00
C ASN A 157 29.18 4.64 14.18
N SER A 158 28.63 5.19 13.10
CA SER A 158 27.89 6.45 13.15
C SER A 158 26.47 6.23 13.70
N PRO A 159 26.01 7.03 14.66
CA PRO A 159 24.60 7.05 15.08
C PRO A 159 23.65 7.32 13.90
N ILE A 160 24.07 8.14 12.94
CA ILE A 160 23.27 8.52 11.77
C ILE A 160 23.02 7.30 10.86
N PHE A 161 24.02 6.43 10.71
CA PHE A 161 23.86 5.16 9.99
C PHE A 161 22.76 4.30 10.61
N ARG A 162 22.74 4.17 11.94
CA ARG A 162 21.69 3.40 12.66
C ARG A 162 20.30 4.00 12.46
N VAL A 163 20.18 5.33 12.62
CA VAL A 163 18.92 6.07 12.46
C VAL A 163 18.33 5.83 11.08
N LEU A 164 19.10 6.06 10.03
CA LEU A 164 18.63 5.92 8.65
C LEU A 164 18.47 4.45 8.24
N CYS A 165 19.23 3.50 8.80
CA CYS A 165 18.95 2.06 8.62
C CYS A 165 17.56 1.69 9.13
N VAL A 166 17.21 2.14 10.33
CA VAL A 166 15.85 1.96 10.87
C VAL A 166 14.82 2.68 9.99
N ALA A 167 15.13 3.85 9.47
CA ALA A 167 14.26 4.56 8.54
C ALA A 167 14.00 3.77 7.25
N PHE A 168 15.04 3.19 6.63
CA PHE A 168 14.88 2.34 5.45
C PHE A 168 14.08 1.08 5.76
N LEU A 169 14.31 0.43 6.91
CA LEU A 169 13.53 -0.73 7.34
C LEU A 169 12.05 -0.37 7.55
N ARG A 170 11.78 0.72 8.27
CA ARG A 170 10.42 1.21 8.51
C ARG A 170 9.72 1.59 7.22
N LEU A 171 10.41 2.30 6.32
CA LEU A 171 9.88 2.65 5.02
C LEU A 171 9.59 1.41 4.16
N ALA A 172 10.50 0.43 4.16
CA ALA A 172 10.33 -0.82 3.43
C ALA A 172 9.21 -1.72 4.01
N ALA A 173 8.79 -1.50 5.25
CA ALA A 173 7.70 -2.24 5.89
C ALA A 173 6.37 -1.48 6.00
N TRP A 174 6.31 -0.20 5.59
CA TRP A 174 5.24 0.75 5.92
C TRP A 174 5.01 0.98 7.43
N ASP A 175 6.06 0.82 8.23
CA ASP A 175 6.04 0.98 9.68
C ASP A 175 6.36 2.43 10.10
N PHE A 176 5.49 3.35 9.70
CA PHE A 176 5.56 4.77 10.06
C PHE A 176 4.20 5.45 9.93
N GLU A 177 4.10 6.65 10.52
CA GLU A 177 2.91 7.50 10.49
C GLU A 177 3.12 8.71 9.57
N VAL A 178 2.10 9.05 8.78
CA VAL A 178 2.10 10.23 7.91
C VAL A 178 1.50 11.42 8.66
N SER A 179 2.29 12.48 8.83
CA SER A 179 1.81 13.78 9.29
C SER A 179 1.57 14.73 8.10
N PHE A 180 0.54 15.56 8.19
CA PHE A 180 0.24 16.62 7.21
C PHE A 180 0.80 17.99 7.64
N ASP A 181 1.65 18.04 8.65
CA ASP A 181 2.32 19.27 9.06
C ASP A 181 3.25 19.76 7.95
N CYS A 182 2.97 20.96 7.43
CA CYS A 182 3.77 21.59 6.38
C CYS A 182 4.94 22.42 6.93
N ASN A 183 5.07 22.56 8.25
CA ASN A 183 6.09 23.37 8.91
C ASN A 183 7.31 22.57 9.39
N VAL A 184 7.64 21.47 8.71
CA VAL A 184 8.81 20.65 9.06
C VAL A 184 10.07 21.27 8.47
N GLU A 185 11.08 21.49 9.31
CA GLU A 185 12.38 21.99 8.88
C GLU A 185 13.09 20.97 7.96
N LEU A 186 13.59 21.44 6.82
CA LEU A 186 14.35 20.58 5.91
C LEU A 186 15.68 20.16 6.56
N PRO A 187 16.15 18.92 6.37
CA PRO A 187 17.36 18.41 7.02
C PRO A 187 18.64 18.88 6.32
N ILE A 188 18.80 20.19 6.21
CA ILE A 188 19.92 20.86 5.53
C ILE A 188 21.00 21.35 6.50
N SER A 189 20.87 21.07 7.80
CA SER A 189 21.86 21.39 8.82
C SER A 189 22.09 20.21 9.76
N PHE A 190 23.27 20.08 10.37
CA PHE A 190 23.58 19.06 11.38
C PHE A 190 22.70 19.14 12.65
N ALA A 191 22.03 20.27 12.89
CA ALA A 191 21.04 20.39 13.97
C ALA A 191 19.73 19.64 13.64
N SER A 192 19.54 19.26 12.36
CA SER A 192 18.35 18.61 11.85
C SER A 192 18.50 17.07 11.78
N ILE A 193 19.42 16.48 12.55
CA ILE A 193 19.54 15.01 12.63
C ILE A 193 18.19 14.43 13.09
N PRO A 194 17.67 13.38 12.43
CA PRO A 194 16.38 12.85 12.81
C PRO A 194 16.44 12.29 14.23
N LEU A 195 15.54 12.75 15.09
CA LEU A 195 15.37 12.26 16.46
C LEU A 195 14.59 10.92 16.51
N TRP A 196 14.68 10.12 15.46
CA TRP A 196 13.98 8.84 15.38
C TRP A 196 14.63 7.82 16.32
N SER A 197 13.80 7.09 17.05
CA SER A 197 14.28 6.01 17.92
C SER A 197 14.92 4.88 17.09
N TYR A 198 16.10 4.44 17.51
CA TYR A 198 16.82 3.31 16.93
C TYR A 198 17.38 2.40 18.03
N PRO A 199 17.60 1.10 17.75
CA PRO A 199 18.24 0.20 18.71
C PRO A 199 19.72 0.53 18.93
N ASP A 200 20.16 0.55 20.19
CA ASP A 200 21.58 0.73 20.54
C ASP A 200 22.43 -0.49 20.14
N ALA A 201 21.81 -1.67 19.99
CA ALA A 201 22.47 -2.90 19.61
C ALA A 201 22.63 -3.06 18.09
N ASP A 202 23.71 -3.72 17.66
CA ASP A 202 23.98 -4.07 16.26
C ASP A 202 23.10 -5.21 15.74
N VAL A 203 22.42 -5.91 16.63
CA VAL A 203 21.58 -7.07 16.33
C VAL A 203 20.24 -6.91 17.02
N TYR A 204 19.15 -6.93 16.26
CA TYR A 204 17.79 -6.74 16.78
C TYR A 204 16.73 -7.39 15.88
N TRP A 205 15.55 -7.66 16.44
CA TRP A 205 14.41 -8.18 15.69
C TRP A 205 13.59 -7.04 15.06
N PHE A 206 13.19 -7.23 13.81
CA PHE A 206 12.30 -6.33 13.09
C PHE A 206 11.34 -7.13 12.21
N HIS A 207 10.02 -7.01 12.45
CA HIS A 207 8.96 -7.64 11.64
C HIS A 207 9.17 -9.16 11.39
N GLY A 208 9.72 -9.88 12.37
CA GLY A 208 10.00 -11.32 12.29
C GLY A 208 11.33 -11.70 11.60
N TYR A 209 12.15 -10.71 11.26
CA TYR A 209 13.50 -10.88 10.74
C TYR A 209 14.53 -10.45 11.77
N LEU A 210 15.67 -11.13 11.82
CA LEU A 210 16.80 -10.69 12.61
C LEU A 210 17.64 -9.73 11.76
N VAL A 211 17.75 -8.47 12.16
CA VAL A 211 18.61 -7.50 11.50
C VAL A 211 19.98 -7.55 12.16
N VAL A 212 21.03 -7.60 11.34
CA VAL A 212 22.42 -7.51 11.79
C VAL A 212 23.10 -6.39 11.01
N LEU A 213 23.53 -5.36 11.72
CA LEU A 213 24.36 -4.32 11.15
C LEU A 213 25.80 -4.85 11.05
N GLN A 214 26.46 -4.58 9.93
CA GLN A 214 27.85 -4.95 9.68
C GLN A 214 28.59 -3.83 8.95
N ASP A 215 29.89 -3.69 9.20
CA ASP A 215 30.70 -2.62 8.60
C ASP A 215 30.84 -2.77 7.09
N ASP A 216 31.08 -3.99 6.65
CA ASP A 216 31.22 -4.37 5.25
C ASP A 216 30.67 -5.79 5.06
N ILE A 217 30.21 -6.10 3.85
CA ILE A 217 29.72 -7.42 3.43
C ILE A 217 30.27 -7.84 2.05
N GLU A 218 31.30 -7.16 1.54
CA GLU A 218 31.96 -7.51 0.28
C GLU A 218 32.67 -8.87 0.34
N SER A 219 33.20 -9.25 1.51
CA SER A 219 33.90 -10.52 1.70
C SER A 219 33.08 -11.56 2.47
N ILE A 220 33.30 -12.83 2.10
CA ILE A 220 32.73 -14.01 2.81
C ILE A 220 33.13 -14.02 4.29
N ALA A 221 34.32 -13.51 4.64
CA ALA A 221 34.78 -13.40 6.03
C ALA A 221 33.89 -12.45 6.85
N MET A 222 33.52 -11.31 6.27
CA MET A 222 32.65 -10.34 6.94
C MET A 222 31.21 -10.83 7.07
N ILE A 223 30.70 -11.54 6.07
CA ILE A 223 29.40 -12.23 6.15
C ILE A 223 29.43 -13.29 7.26
N ASN A 224 30.52 -14.07 7.39
CA ASN A 224 30.72 -14.99 8.50
C ASN A 224 30.73 -14.31 9.87
N GLY A 225 31.32 -13.10 9.96
CA GLY A 225 31.25 -12.26 11.15
C GLY A 225 29.82 -11.89 11.53
N ALA A 226 29.02 -11.45 10.56
CA ALA A 226 27.59 -11.14 10.76
C ALA A 226 26.77 -12.37 11.17
N VAL A 227 27.03 -13.53 10.56
CA VAL A 227 26.41 -14.81 10.93
C VAL A 227 26.78 -15.23 12.35
N SER A 228 28.02 -15.01 12.76
CA SER A 228 28.48 -15.31 14.12
C SER A 228 27.80 -14.41 15.15
N LYS A 229 27.68 -13.10 14.86
CA LYS A 229 26.88 -12.16 15.68
C LYS A 229 25.43 -12.64 15.80
N ALA A 230 24.80 -13.04 14.70
CA ALA A 230 23.43 -13.56 14.70
C ALA A 230 23.29 -14.82 15.58
N LYS A 231 24.20 -15.80 15.42
CA LYS A 231 24.17 -17.03 16.22
C LYS A 231 24.36 -16.77 17.72
N SER A 232 25.31 -15.90 18.06
CA SER A 232 25.53 -15.48 19.45
C SER A 232 24.29 -14.84 20.06
N TYR A 233 23.54 -14.06 19.28
CA TYR A 233 22.33 -13.38 19.75
C TYR A 233 21.13 -14.34 19.91
N ILE A 234 20.97 -15.29 18.99
CA ILE A 234 19.85 -16.25 19.01
C ILE A 234 20.01 -17.30 20.12
N GLY A 235 21.25 -17.76 20.35
CA GLY A 235 21.57 -18.90 21.20
C GLY A 235 21.18 -20.25 20.59
N ASP A 236 21.83 -21.34 21.02
CA ASP A 236 21.68 -22.68 20.42
C ASP A 236 20.28 -23.30 20.56
N SER A 237 19.42 -22.76 21.44
CA SER A 237 18.10 -23.32 21.75
C SER A 237 17.03 -23.02 20.69
N ARG A 238 17.04 -21.83 20.07
CA ARG A 238 16.04 -21.41 19.08
C ARG A 238 16.27 -21.99 17.68
N LEU A 239 17.53 -22.27 17.32
CA LEU A 239 17.88 -22.92 16.04
C LEU A 239 17.43 -24.40 15.95
N ARG A 240 16.87 -24.97 17.02
CA ARG A 240 16.41 -26.36 17.07
C ARG A 240 15.07 -26.61 16.38
N HIS A 241 14.25 -25.58 16.16
CA HIS A 241 12.85 -25.76 15.76
C HIS A 241 12.43 -24.98 14.50
N ASP A 242 13.03 -23.83 14.20
CA ASP A 242 12.62 -22.99 13.05
C ASP A 242 13.84 -22.37 12.34
N ASP A 243 13.75 -22.22 11.01
CA ASP A 243 14.73 -21.49 10.20
C ASP A 243 14.69 -19.99 10.55
N VAL A 244 15.83 -19.39 10.87
CA VAL A 244 15.92 -17.95 11.16
C VAL A 244 16.32 -17.18 9.90
N ARG A 245 15.53 -16.16 9.55
CA ARG A 245 15.80 -15.27 8.42
C ARG A 245 16.49 -14.00 8.92
N VAL A 246 17.67 -13.74 8.38
CA VAL A 246 18.56 -12.66 8.80
C VAL A 246 18.75 -11.67 7.66
N ILE A 247 18.61 -10.39 7.96
CA ILE A 247 18.88 -9.28 7.06
C ILE A 247 20.18 -8.63 7.52
N VAL A 248 21.25 -8.80 6.75
CA VAL A 248 22.55 -8.19 7.04
C VAL A 248 22.64 -6.89 6.25
N ILE A 249 22.84 -5.78 6.96
CA ILE A 249 22.90 -4.43 6.37
C ILE A 249 24.27 -3.83 6.62
N SER A 250 24.94 -3.41 5.56
CA SER A 250 26.08 -2.51 5.59
C SER A 250 25.67 -1.12 5.10
N PRO A 251 26.54 -0.09 5.22
CA PRO A 251 26.24 1.25 4.72
C PRO A 251 25.77 1.27 3.25
N ARG A 252 26.35 0.44 2.38
CA ARG A 252 26.03 0.48 0.94
C ARG A 252 25.36 -0.77 0.41
N HIS A 253 25.40 -1.88 1.15
CA HIS A 253 24.94 -3.17 0.66
C HIS A 253 24.05 -3.90 1.67
N LEU A 254 23.37 -4.91 1.15
CA LEU A 254 22.41 -5.75 1.85
C LEU A 254 22.61 -7.20 1.42
N VAL A 255 22.58 -8.13 2.38
CA VAL A 255 22.57 -9.58 2.13
C VAL A 255 21.47 -10.24 2.95
N PHE A 256 20.76 -11.19 2.35
CA PHE A 256 19.79 -12.04 3.04
C PHE A 256 20.44 -13.37 3.39
N VAL A 257 20.34 -13.77 4.66
CA VAL A 257 20.88 -15.04 5.15
C VAL A 257 19.78 -15.87 5.76
N LYS A 258 19.66 -17.13 5.35
CA LYS A 258 18.82 -18.12 5.99
C LYS A 258 19.69 -19.00 6.88
N LEU A 259 19.50 -18.88 8.19
CA LEU A 259 20.19 -19.67 9.21
C LEU A 259 19.34 -20.86 9.63
N SER A 260 19.88 -22.06 9.38
CA SER A 260 19.35 -23.32 9.89
C SER A 260 20.43 -24.00 10.73
N ARG A 261 20.08 -25.06 11.46
CA ARG A 261 21.05 -25.79 12.31
C ARG A 261 22.23 -26.37 11.52
N GLU A 262 21.95 -26.88 10.33
CA GLU A 262 22.92 -27.61 9.50
C GLU A 262 23.42 -26.79 8.31
N VAL A 263 22.56 -25.94 7.74
CA VAL A 263 22.82 -25.22 6.50
C VAL A 263 22.68 -23.71 6.70
N ILE A 264 23.61 -22.96 6.11
CA ILE A 264 23.58 -21.50 6.02
C ILE A 264 23.46 -21.15 4.54
N LEU A 265 22.34 -20.55 4.15
CA LEU A 265 22.13 -20.06 2.79
C LEU A 265 22.30 -18.55 2.75
N THR A 266 23.00 -18.04 1.75
CA THR A 266 23.21 -16.59 1.56
C THR A 266 22.75 -16.15 0.17
N SER A 267 22.07 -15.01 0.09
CA SER A 267 21.82 -14.37 -1.21
C SER A 267 23.08 -13.69 -1.73
N ARG A 268 23.05 -13.27 -3.00
CA ARG A 268 24.02 -12.28 -3.50
C ARG A 268 23.95 -10.97 -2.71
N SER A 269 25.05 -10.24 -2.69
CA SER A 269 25.10 -8.86 -2.19
C SER A 269 24.31 -7.94 -3.10
N LEU A 270 23.44 -7.12 -2.53
CA LEU A 270 22.61 -6.16 -3.24
C LEU A 270 22.99 -4.75 -2.82
N VAL A 271 23.14 -3.85 -3.78
CA VAL A 271 23.39 -2.44 -3.51
C VAL A 271 22.15 -1.80 -2.89
N LEU A 272 22.26 -1.39 -1.63
CA LEU A 272 21.25 -0.66 -0.88
C LEU A 272 21.30 0.84 -1.18
N LEU A 273 22.50 1.41 -1.29
CA LEU A 273 22.71 2.82 -1.59
C LEU A 273 23.80 3.03 -2.65
N SER A 274 23.52 3.92 -3.58
CA SER A 274 24.38 4.33 -4.69
C SER A 274 24.15 5.81 -5.02
N ASN A 275 25.00 6.43 -5.83
CA ASN A 275 24.83 7.83 -6.25
C ASN A 275 23.50 8.10 -6.97
N TYR A 276 22.94 7.06 -7.59
CA TYR A 276 21.66 7.12 -8.29
C TYR A 276 20.46 6.88 -7.37
N SER A 277 20.67 6.54 -6.09
CA SER A 277 19.58 6.19 -5.16
C SER A 277 18.63 7.35 -4.88
N ALA A 278 19.06 8.60 -5.11
CA ALA A 278 18.21 9.79 -5.02
C ALA A 278 17.30 9.99 -6.25
N THR A 279 17.55 9.28 -7.36
CA THR A 279 16.77 9.41 -8.60
C THR A 279 16.15 8.09 -9.05
N GLN A 280 16.65 6.97 -8.56
CA GLN A 280 16.20 5.62 -8.88
C GLN A 280 16.26 4.73 -7.65
N CYS A 281 15.18 4.01 -7.38
CA CYS A 281 15.14 3.07 -6.27
C CYS A 281 16.15 1.93 -6.46
N SER A 282 17.01 1.70 -5.47
CA SER A 282 18.12 0.74 -5.52
C SER A 282 17.62 -0.72 -5.51
N PRO A 283 18.38 -1.66 -6.11
CA PRO A 283 17.99 -3.07 -6.12
C PRO A 283 17.89 -3.65 -4.70
N GLY A 284 18.77 -3.24 -3.78
CA GLY A 284 18.73 -3.64 -2.38
C GLY A 284 17.46 -3.17 -1.68
N PHE A 285 17.05 -1.90 -1.85
CA PHE A 285 15.81 -1.41 -1.25
C PHE A 285 14.57 -2.09 -1.85
N ARG A 286 14.53 -2.33 -3.16
CA ARG A 286 13.43 -3.08 -3.80
C ARG A 286 13.29 -4.48 -3.20
N ALA A 287 14.41 -5.19 -3.03
CA ALA A 287 14.41 -6.52 -2.44
C ALA A 287 13.97 -6.47 -0.96
N LEU A 288 14.46 -5.48 -0.20
CA LEU A 288 14.08 -5.26 1.19
C LEU A 288 12.57 -5.02 1.34
N ALA A 289 11.99 -4.15 0.51
CA ALA A 289 10.56 -3.88 0.48
C ALA A 289 9.75 -5.14 0.17
N ARG A 290 10.17 -5.94 -0.83
CA ARG A 290 9.50 -7.20 -1.17
C ARG A 290 9.56 -8.21 -0.03
N VAL A 291 10.70 -8.33 0.64
CA VAL A 291 10.89 -9.24 1.77
C VAL A 291 10.02 -8.86 2.96
N LEU A 292 9.86 -7.57 3.23
CA LEU A 292 9.10 -7.09 4.39
C LEU A 292 7.59 -7.05 4.15
N THR A 293 7.13 -6.81 2.91
CA THR A 293 5.69 -6.67 2.60
C THR A 293 5.07 -7.85 1.86
N SER A 294 5.81 -8.95 1.65
CA SER A 294 5.28 -10.11 0.93
C SER A 294 5.80 -11.43 1.49
N ASN A 295 5.09 -12.50 1.15
CA ASN A 295 5.44 -13.86 1.56
C ASN A 295 6.46 -14.53 0.63
N CYS A 296 7.24 -13.76 -0.14
CA CYS A 296 8.26 -14.29 -1.06
C CYS A 296 9.37 -15.07 -0.33
N TRP A 297 9.61 -14.76 0.95
CA TRP A 297 10.65 -15.41 1.75
C TRP A 297 10.15 -15.98 3.08
N LYS A 298 9.01 -15.49 3.62
CA LYS A 298 8.36 -16.08 4.81
C LYS A 298 7.57 -17.34 4.43
N LYS A 299 7.62 -18.36 5.30
CA LYS A 299 6.67 -19.47 5.20
C LYS A 299 5.33 -18.98 5.78
N PRO A 300 4.20 -19.11 5.08
CA PRO A 300 2.94 -18.58 5.55
C PRO A 300 2.51 -19.26 6.86
N HIS A 301 2.19 -18.45 7.88
CA HIS A 301 1.68 -18.93 9.16
C HIS A 301 0.20 -19.33 9.13
N ALA A 302 -0.43 -19.34 7.95
CA ALA A 302 -1.83 -19.70 7.74
C ALA A 302 -2.27 -21.01 8.42
N HIS A 303 -1.36 -21.99 8.53
CA HIS A 303 -1.62 -23.28 9.19
C HIS A 303 -1.70 -23.21 10.73
N ARG A 304 -1.11 -22.16 11.34
CA ARG A 304 -1.17 -21.90 12.79
C ARG A 304 -2.32 -20.97 13.16
N GLU A 305 -2.91 -20.29 12.19
CA GLU A 305 -4.05 -19.41 12.43
C GLU A 305 -5.32 -20.21 12.68
N LYS A 306 -5.85 -20.02 13.89
CA LYS A 306 -7.16 -20.51 14.28
C LYS A 306 -8.03 -19.33 14.60
N TRP A 307 -8.79 -18.89 13.61
CA TRP A 307 -9.86 -17.93 13.83
C TRP A 307 -11.07 -18.69 14.39
N PRO A 308 -11.58 -18.35 15.59
CA PRO A 308 -12.78 -18.98 16.15
C PRO A 308 -14.01 -18.79 15.26
N VAL A 309 -14.01 -17.71 14.48
CA VAL A 309 -15.01 -17.34 13.48
C VAL A 309 -14.26 -16.98 12.22
N ASN A 310 -14.63 -17.56 11.08
CA ASN A 310 -13.98 -17.29 9.80
C ASN A 310 -14.21 -15.80 9.43
N MET A 311 -13.20 -14.94 9.65
CA MET A 311 -13.30 -13.50 9.41
C MET A 311 -13.12 -13.20 7.91
N PRO A 312 -14.12 -12.61 7.24
CA PRO A 312 -13.97 -12.20 5.85
C PRO A 312 -12.86 -11.14 5.69
N PRO A 313 -12.08 -11.17 4.59
CA PRO A 313 -11.07 -10.15 4.30
C PRO A 313 -11.59 -8.72 4.36
N GLU A 314 -12.87 -8.49 4.05
CA GLU A 314 -13.51 -7.18 4.10
C GLU A 314 -13.63 -6.65 5.54
N ILE A 315 -13.85 -7.52 6.53
CA ILE A 315 -13.89 -7.14 7.95
C ILE A 315 -12.49 -6.81 8.45
N VAL A 316 -11.50 -7.63 8.07
CA VAL A 316 -10.09 -7.37 8.36
C VAL A 316 -9.67 -6.03 7.76
N GLN A 317 -10.08 -5.75 6.52
CA GLN A 317 -9.86 -4.48 5.85
C GLN A 317 -10.59 -3.32 6.58
N MET A 318 -11.84 -3.51 7.01
CA MET A 318 -12.56 -2.51 7.80
C MET A 318 -11.86 -2.20 9.13
N ILE A 319 -11.34 -3.22 9.82
CA ILE A 319 -10.56 -3.06 11.05
C ILE A 319 -9.31 -2.23 10.73
N LEU A 320 -8.51 -2.65 9.74
CA LEU A 320 -7.31 -1.92 9.27
C LEU A 320 -7.59 -0.47 8.85
N HIS A 321 -8.81 -0.15 8.40
CA HIS A 321 -9.22 1.21 8.07
C HIS A 321 -9.61 2.07 9.27
N LYS A 322 -9.81 1.46 10.44
CA LYS A 322 -10.28 2.08 11.68
C LYS A 322 -9.23 2.15 12.78
N VAL A 323 -8.27 1.23 12.79
CA VAL A 323 -7.11 1.33 13.68
C VAL A 323 -6.18 2.45 13.23
N GLU A 324 -5.56 3.10 14.21
CA GLU A 324 -4.47 4.05 13.97
C GLU A 324 -3.31 3.34 13.25
N PRO A 325 -2.48 4.04 12.45
CA PRO A 325 -1.46 3.39 11.63
C PRO A 325 -0.52 2.48 12.42
N ARG A 326 -0.11 2.90 13.62
CA ARG A 326 0.71 2.09 14.53
C ARG A 326 0.05 0.77 14.91
N ASP A 327 -1.25 0.82 15.23
CA ASP A 327 -2.01 -0.37 15.60
C ASP A 327 -2.34 -1.24 14.38
N ALA A 328 -2.46 -0.64 13.19
CA ALA A 328 -2.68 -1.35 11.93
C ALA A 328 -1.48 -2.23 11.56
N VAL A 329 -0.25 -1.74 11.74
CA VAL A 329 0.98 -2.54 11.53
C VAL A 329 1.07 -3.67 12.56
N ALA A 330 0.80 -3.39 13.85
CA ALA A 330 0.81 -4.42 14.87
C ALA A 330 -0.28 -5.50 14.61
N PHE A 331 -1.46 -5.09 14.16
CA PHE A 331 -2.54 -5.99 13.79
C PHE A 331 -2.21 -6.82 12.55
N SER A 332 -1.56 -6.23 11.54
CA SER A 332 -1.15 -6.94 10.33
C SER A 332 -0.14 -8.04 10.64
N GLN A 333 0.77 -7.82 11.60
CA GLN A 333 1.74 -8.83 12.05
C GLN A 333 1.12 -9.98 12.85
N ALA A 334 -0.09 -9.82 13.39
CA ALA A 334 -0.74 -10.82 14.24
C ALA A 334 -1.38 -11.97 13.43
N SER A 335 -1.61 -11.78 12.13
CA SER A 335 -2.26 -12.78 11.26
C SER A 335 -1.83 -12.59 9.81
N PHE A 336 -1.56 -13.69 9.12
CA PHE A 336 -1.35 -13.78 7.67
C PHE A 336 -2.49 -13.15 6.88
N ALA A 337 -3.75 -13.38 7.27
CA ALA A 337 -4.88 -12.74 6.61
C ALA A 337 -4.85 -11.21 6.80
N ALA A 338 -4.50 -10.73 8.00
CA ALA A 338 -4.34 -9.31 8.28
C ALA A 338 -3.15 -8.69 7.53
N GLU A 339 -2.01 -9.38 7.45
CA GLU A 339 -0.83 -9.00 6.68
C GLU A 339 -1.18 -8.84 5.19
N GLN A 340 -1.89 -9.82 4.61
CA GLN A 340 -2.33 -9.75 3.21
C GLN A 340 -3.29 -8.58 2.97
N CYS A 341 -4.27 -8.38 3.85
CA CYS A 341 -5.22 -7.27 3.72
C CYS A 341 -4.54 -5.90 3.88
N TYR A 342 -3.59 -5.78 4.80
CA TYR A 342 -2.83 -4.55 5.05
C TYR A 342 -2.02 -4.16 3.81
N TYR A 343 -1.19 -5.07 3.29
CA TYR A 343 -0.37 -4.77 2.12
C TYR A 343 -1.15 -4.76 0.78
N ALA A 344 -2.40 -5.26 0.77
CA ALA A 344 -3.31 -5.07 -0.35
C ALA A 344 -4.02 -3.70 -0.34
N SER A 345 -4.14 -3.04 0.82
CA SER A 345 -4.73 -1.71 0.94
C SER A 345 -4.07 -0.89 2.06
N GLU A 346 -3.11 -0.03 1.70
CA GLU A 346 -2.52 0.90 2.68
C GLU A 346 -3.49 2.04 2.97
N SER A 347 -4.03 2.06 4.18
CA SER A 347 -5.08 2.99 4.61
C SER A 347 -4.56 4.41 4.89
N GLN A 348 -3.24 4.61 4.94
CA GLN A 348 -2.64 5.94 5.19
C GLN A 348 -2.67 6.86 3.96
N PHE A 349 -2.71 6.31 2.74
CA PHE A 349 -2.60 7.08 1.48
C PHE A 349 -3.91 7.12 0.68
N LYS A 350 -5.06 7.25 1.37
CA LYS A 350 -6.42 7.16 0.81
C LYS A 350 -6.75 8.08 -0.37
N ASN A 351 -5.94 9.11 -0.63
CA ASN A 351 -6.14 10.08 -1.72
C ASN A 351 -4.97 10.10 -2.73
N ILE A 352 -4.06 9.12 -2.69
CA ILE A 352 -2.92 9.04 -3.60
C ILE A 352 -3.17 7.95 -4.64
N ASP A 353 -3.45 8.38 -5.87
CA ASP A 353 -3.54 7.47 -7.01
C ASP A 353 -2.21 7.40 -7.76
N LEU A 354 -1.66 6.19 -7.84
CA LEU A 354 -0.49 5.90 -8.66
C LEU A 354 -0.85 5.96 -10.15
N ARG A 355 -0.47 7.06 -10.81
CA ARG A 355 -0.71 7.25 -12.26
C ARG A 355 0.21 6.44 -13.17
N SER A 356 1.38 5.98 -12.67
CA SER A 356 2.36 5.28 -13.49
C SER A 356 3.29 4.38 -12.66
N LEU A 357 3.62 3.20 -13.18
CA LEU A 357 4.52 2.22 -12.57
C LEU A 357 5.93 2.22 -13.20
N LYS A 358 6.43 3.41 -13.57
CA LYS A 358 7.68 3.55 -14.35
C LYS A 358 8.94 3.04 -13.62
N SER A 359 8.92 2.96 -12.30
CA SER A 359 10.10 2.59 -11.49
C SER A 359 10.16 1.08 -11.18
N SER A 360 8.99 0.44 -11.13
CA SER A 360 8.77 -0.97 -10.75
C SER A 360 8.56 -1.89 -11.95
N ILE A 361 8.09 -1.38 -13.09
CA ILE A 361 8.03 -2.15 -14.35
C ILE A 361 9.38 -2.05 -15.06
N PRO A 362 10.05 -3.18 -15.38
CA PRO A 362 11.08 -3.19 -16.41
C PRO A 362 10.37 -2.90 -17.74
N CYS A 363 10.41 -1.66 -18.19
CA CYS A 363 9.80 -1.21 -19.43
C CYS A 363 10.31 -2.05 -20.61
N CYS A 364 9.40 -2.85 -21.17
CA CYS A 364 9.43 -3.30 -22.57
C CYS A 364 10.80 -3.71 -23.10
N GLY A 365 11.40 -4.80 -22.63
CA GLY A 365 12.39 -5.58 -23.40
C GLY A 365 13.58 -4.83 -24.04
N LYS A 366 13.94 -3.63 -23.55
CA LYS A 366 15.16 -2.93 -23.95
C LYS A 366 16.04 -2.74 -22.73
N ARG A 367 17.00 -3.66 -22.60
CA ARG A 367 18.18 -3.53 -21.75
C ARG A 367 18.90 -2.23 -22.09
N THR A 368 18.82 -1.22 -21.24
CA THR A 368 20.01 -0.42 -20.93
C THR A 368 20.68 -1.07 -19.73
N ARG A 369 21.52 -2.07 -20.07
CA ARG A 369 22.63 -2.65 -19.29
C ARG A 369 22.44 -2.73 -17.77
N LEU A 370 21.86 -3.83 -17.30
CA LEU A 370 22.42 -4.50 -16.13
C LEU A 370 23.45 -5.50 -16.65
N GLU A 371 24.70 -5.05 -16.54
CA GLU A 371 25.99 -5.74 -16.56
C GLU A 371 26.34 -6.64 -17.75
N THR A 372 27.38 -6.21 -18.46
CA THR A 372 28.24 -7.05 -19.27
C THR A 372 28.86 -8.14 -18.38
N HIS A 373 28.26 -9.32 -18.37
CA HIS A 373 28.85 -10.67 -18.48
C HIS A 373 27.96 -11.71 -17.78
N GLY A 374 27.63 -12.79 -18.50
CA GLY A 374 27.01 -13.99 -17.92
C GLY A 374 25.57 -14.28 -18.36
N GLU A 375 25.44 -14.88 -19.54
CA GLU A 375 24.57 -16.02 -19.92
C GLU A 375 23.21 -16.19 -19.20
N THR A 376 22.10 -15.87 -19.89
CA THR A 376 21.17 -16.82 -20.56
C THR A 376 20.19 -17.53 -19.61
N ILE A 377 18.95 -17.04 -19.55
CA ILE A 377 17.77 -17.89 -19.30
C ILE A 377 16.71 -17.53 -20.34
N LEU A 378 16.50 -18.46 -21.28
CA LEU A 378 15.37 -18.53 -22.18
C LEU A 378 14.20 -19.19 -21.44
N THR A 379 13.01 -18.60 -21.47
CA THR A 379 11.76 -19.36 -21.34
C THR A 379 10.67 -18.77 -22.23
N HIS A 380 10.08 -19.67 -23.01
CA HIS A 380 8.95 -19.51 -23.92
C HIS A 380 7.73 -18.83 -23.29
N ALA A 381 7.30 -17.69 -23.84
CA ALA A 381 5.90 -17.23 -23.82
C ALA A 381 5.68 -16.07 -24.81
N GLN A 382 5.98 -16.29 -26.09
CA GLN A 382 5.57 -15.41 -27.18
C GLN A 382 4.78 -16.24 -28.18
N LEU A 383 3.46 -16.31 -28.00
CA LEU A 383 2.46 -16.69 -29.02
C LEU A 383 1.05 -16.55 -28.40
N SER A 384 0.65 -15.32 -28.05
CA SER A 384 -0.77 -15.00 -27.79
C SER A 384 -1.11 -13.50 -27.71
N ALA A 385 -0.13 -12.60 -27.59
CA ALA A 385 -0.39 -11.15 -27.47
C ALA A 385 -0.24 -10.36 -28.80
N SER A 386 -0.73 -10.92 -29.92
CA SER A 386 -0.73 -10.23 -31.22
C SER A 386 -2.09 -10.28 -31.92
N LYS A 387 -3.20 -10.15 -31.18
CA LYS A 387 -4.52 -9.81 -31.73
C LYS A 387 -5.36 -9.10 -30.66
N MET A 388 -5.16 -7.79 -30.49
CA MET A 388 -6.19 -6.82 -30.11
C MET A 388 -5.52 -5.45 -29.91
N ASN A 389 -5.31 -4.75 -31.02
CA ASN A 389 -5.16 -3.30 -31.03
C ASN A 389 -5.80 -2.78 -32.31
N GLN A 390 -7.12 -2.59 -32.27
CA GLN A 390 -7.82 -1.61 -33.09
C GLN A 390 -8.92 -0.98 -32.25
N PRO A 391 -9.14 0.35 -32.38
CA PRO A 391 -10.10 1.10 -31.58
C PRO A 391 -11.51 0.93 -32.17
N THR A 392 -12.47 0.48 -31.36
CA THR A 392 -13.90 0.48 -31.71
C THR A 392 -14.67 1.47 -30.86
N GLN A 393 -15.47 2.28 -31.55
CA GLN A 393 -16.44 3.24 -31.02
C GLN A 393 -17.46 2.62 -30.05
N PRO A 394 -18.12 3.42 -29.18
CA PRO A 394 -18.98 2.90 -28.13
C PRO A 394 -20.29 2.35 -28.71
N THR A 395 -20.44 1.03 -28.70
CA THR A 395 -21.72 0.37 -28.89
C THR A 395 -22.40 0.14 -27.55
N ALA A 396 -23.62 0.66 -27.42
CA ALA A 396 -24.50 0.45 -26.29
C ALA A 396 -24.72 -1.04 -26.00
N SER A 397 -24.48 -1.48 -24.77
CA SER A 397 -25.00 -2.75 -24.21
C SER A 397 -24.72 -2.81 -22.70
N GLY A 398 -25.74 -3.22 -21.93
CA GLY A 398 -25.78 -3.26 -20.46
C GLY A 398 -24.96 -4.38 -19.81
N ASP A 399 -23.86 -4.82 -20.42
CA ASP A 399 -23.11 -5.99 -19.97
C ASP A 399 -22.21 -5.73 -18.74
N ALA A 400 -21.85 -4.47 -18.45
CA ALA A 400 -20.95 -4.15 -17.33
C ALA A 400 -21.57 -4.43 -15.94
N GLY A 401 -22.88 -4.26 -15.79
CA GLY A 401 -23.60 -4.58 -14.55
C GLY A 401 -23.88 -6.08 -14.38
N ALA A 402 -23.93 -6.82 -15.48
CA ALA A 402 -24.16 -8.27 -15.52
C ALA A 402 -22.87 -9.11 -15.41
N ALA A 403 -21.69 -8.50 -15.50
CA ALA A 403 -20.40 -9.20 -15.54
C ALA A 403 -19.78 -9.56 -14.16
N ILE A 404 -20.44 -9.26 -13.04
CA ILE A 404 -19.94 -9.54 -11.68
C ILE A 404 -20.61 -10.77 -11.09
N TYR A 405 -20.50 -11.96 -11.69
CA TYR A 405 -21.11 -13.16 -11.11
C TYR A 405 -20.27 -14.42 -11.34
N SER A 406 -19.59 -14.88 -10.28
CA SER A 406 -19.12 -16.26 -10.14
C SER A 406 -19.88 -16.95 -8.99
N PRO A 407 -20.07 -18.29 -9.02
CA PRO A 407 -20.88 -19.00 -8.01
C PRO A 407 -20.38 -18.88 -6.56
N PHE A 408 -19.09 -18.57 -6.37
CA PHE A 408 -18.49 -18.42 -5.03
C PHE A 408 -18.71 -17.01 -4.43
N THR A 409 -19.12 -16.04 -5.26
CA THR A 409 -19.28 -14.62 -4.88
C THR A 409 -20.65 -14.33 -4.23
N LEU A 410 -21.63 -15.23 -4.35
CA LEU A 410 -23.04 -14.97 -3.99
C LEU A 410 -23.38 -15.18 -2.50
N SER A 411 -22.74 -16.11 -1.79
CA SER A 411 -23.00 -16.31 -0.35
C SER A 411 -22.38 -15.20 0.53
N LEU A 412 -21.25 -14.66 0.10
CA LEU A 412 -20.55 -13.53 0.73
C LEU A 412 -21.27 -12.19 0.46
N TYR A 413 -22.01 -12.10 -0.66
CA TYR A 413 -22.77 -10.92 -1.09
C TYR A 413 -23.91 -10.55 -0.11
N ASP A 414 -24.60 -11.54 0.46
CA ASP A 414 -25.73 -11.31 1.39
C ASP A 414 -25.32 -10.59 2.67
N LEU A 415 -24.21 -11.01 3.26
CA LEU A 415 -23.81 -10.52 4.56
C LEU A 415 -23.22 -9.11 4.43
N LEU A 416 -22.47 -8.86 3.36
CA LEU A 416 -21.76 -7.60 3.13
C LEU A 416 -22.65 -6.52 2.50
N VAL A 417 -23.39 -6.83 1.44
CA VAL A 417 -24.20 -5.84 0.71
C VAL A 417 -25.53 -5.61 1.44
N LEU A 418 -26.24 -6.67 1.82
CA LEU A 418 -27.54 -6.53 2.50
C LEU A 418 -27.40 -6.27 4.01
N GLY A 419 -26.38 -6.81 4.68
CA GLY A 419 -26.16 -6.56 6.10
C GLY A 419 -25.50 -5.22 6.40
N LEU A 420 -24.27 -5.04 5.91
CA LEU A 420 -23.40 -3.91 6.26
C LEU A 420 -23.66 -2.65 5.43
N SER A 421 -23.71 -2.76 4.09
CA SER A 421 -23.91 -1.57 3.23
C SER A 421 -25.26 -0.91 3.47
N ASN A 422 -26.34 -1.70 3.52
CA ASN A 422 -27.68 -1.19 3.77
C ASN A 422 -27.82 -0.52 5.14
N SER A 423 -27.27 -1.10 6.21
CA SER A 423 -27.41 -0.56 7.56
C SER A 423 -26.53 0.68 7.82
N PHE A 424 -25.29 0.70 7.33
CA PHE A 424 -24.32 1.74 7.69
C PHE A 424 -24.10 2.79 6.59
N ILE A 425 -24.08 2.38 5.32
CA ILE A 425 -23.82 3.27 4.19
C ILE A 425 -25.11 3.92 3.76
N TRP A 426 -26.09 3.11 3.35
CA TRP A 426 -27.37 3.60 2.88
C TRP A 426 -28.30 3.98 4.04
N LYS A 427 -28.02 3.54 5.27
CA LYS A 427 -28.84 3.77 6.48
C LYS A 427 -30.31 3.34 6.31
N CYS A 428 -30.53 2.26 5.57
CA CYS A 428 -31.79 1.55 5.46
C CYS A 428 -31.57 0.07 5.84
N PRO A 429 -31.61 -0.30 7.12
CA PRO A 429 -31.22 -1.64 7.55
C PRO A 429 -32.10 -2.75 6.94
N THR A 430 -31.50 -3.80 6.39
CA THR A 430 -32.26 -4.87 5.73
C THR A 430 -33.18 -5.62 6.69
N ARG A 431 -32.73 -5.99 7.88
CA ARG A 431 -33.53 -6.82 8.80
C ARG A 431 -34.70 -6.09 9.45
N SER A 432 -34.52 -4.83 9.84
CA SER A 432 -35.54 -4.08 10.59
C SER A 432 -36.43 -3.18 9.73
N VAL A 433 -36.02 -2.87 8.48
CA VAL A 433 -36.78 -1.99 7.59
C VAL A 433 -37.19 -2.71 6.31
N GLN A 434 -36.23 -3.22 5.54
CA GLN A 434 -36.50 -3.71 4.19
C GLN A 434 -37.20 -5.08 4.16
N LEU A 435 -36.80 -6.01 5.03
CA LEU A 435 -37.40 -7.33 5.10
C LEU A 435 -38.87 -7.29 5.59
N PRO A 436 -39.24 -6.51 6.63
CA PRO A 436 -40.65 -6.29 6.97
C PRO A 436 -41.45 -5.68 5.82
N PHE A 437 -40.88 -4.71 5.09
CA PHE A 437 -41.51 -4.13 3.91
C PHE A 437 -41.64 -5.12 2.76
N PHE A 438 -40.66 -6.00 2.56
CA PHE A 438 -40.76 -7.05 1.55
C PHE A 438 -41.93 -8.00 1.85
N LYS A 439 -42.09 -8.36 3.13
CA LYS A 439 -43.14 -9.27 3.62
C LYS A 439 -44.55 -8.71 3.49
N SER A 440 -44.73 -7.39 3.58
CA SER A 440 -46.07 -6.79 3.70
C SER A 440 -46.92 -6.86 2.42
N PHE A 441 -46.31 -7.17 1.28
CA PHE A 441 -47.00 -7.15 -0.03
C PHE A 441 -46.98 -8.49 -0.78
N ILE A 442 -46.46 -9.56 -0.17
CA ILE A 442 -46.41 -10.87 -0.85
C ILE A 442 -47.83 -11.40 -1.09
N GLY A 443 -48.21 -11.50 -2.35
CA GLY A 443 -49.48 -12.05 -2.82
C GLY A 443 -49.41 -13.55 -3.11
N LYS A 444 -50.51 -14.11 -3.65
CA LYS A 444 -50.59 -15.55 -3.99
C LYS A 444 -49.75 -15.89 -5.22
N HIS A 445 -49.75 -15.05 -6.25
CA HIS A 445 -48.84 -15.12 -7.38
C HIS A 445 -47.83 -13.98 -7.25
N HIS A 446 -46.59 -14.31 -6.90
CA HIS A 446 -45.54 -13.35 -6.61
C HIS A 446 -44.42 -13.42 -7.65
N LEU A 447 -44.12 -12.28 -8.28
CA LEU A 447 -42.97 -12.11 -9.17
C LEU A 447 -41.88 -11.32 -8.45
N ASP A 448 -40.71 -11.91 -8.29
CA ASP A 448 -39.52 -11.21 -7.76
C ASP A 448 -38.55 -10.92 -8.91
N ILE A 449 -38.35 -9.63 -9.21
CA ILE A 449 -37.47 -9.17 -10.28
C ILE A 449 -36.12 -8.73 -9.70
N GLY A 450 -35.05 -9.33 -10.22
CA GLY A 450 -33.70 -9.17 -9.71
C GLY A 450 -33.49 -9.81 -8.34
N PRO A 451 -33.83 -11.10 -8.14
CA PRO A 451 -33.79 -11.75 -6.83
C PRO A 451 -32.36 -11.87 -6.25
N GLY A 452 -31.34 -11.73 -7.10
CA GLY A 452 -29.93 -11.88 -6.72
C GLY A 452 -29.67 -13.22 -6.02
N THR A 453 -29.35 -13.16 -4.75
CA THR A 453 -29.07 -14.32 -3.89
C THR A 453 -30.32 -14.99 -3.31
N GLY A 454 -31.51 -14.42 -3.52
CA GLY A 454 -32.77 -14.88 -2.94
C GLY A 454 -32.93 -14.58 -1.44
N TYR A 455 -32.18 -13.64 -0.88
CA TYR A 455 -32.22 -13.35 0.56
C TYR A 455 -33.63 -13.00 1.07
N TYR A 456 -34.31 -12.05 0.43
CA TYR A 456 -35.63 -11.61 0.88
C TYR A 456 -36.63 -12.76 0.87
N LEU A 457 -36.68 -13.51 -0.23
CA LEU A 457 -37.54 -14.67 -0.38
C LEU A 457 -37.27 -15.74 0.69
N ALA A 458 -36.01 -16.08 0.93
CA ALA A 458 -35.62 -17.10 1.90
C ALA A 458 -35.93 -16.71 3.36
N ASN A 459 -36.00 -15.40 3.66
CA ASN A 459 -36.26 -14.88 5.01
C ASN A 459 -37.68 -14.29 5.18
N ALA A 460 -38.49 -14.33 4.12
CA ALA A 460 -39.84 -13.79 4.11
C ALA A 460 -40.87 -14.68 4.82
N ASN A 461 -40.54 -15.96 5.08
CA ASN A 461 -41.50 -16.98 5.54
C ASN A 461 -42.71 -17.07 4.58
N ILE A 462 -42.43 -17.20 3.28
CA ILE A 462 -43.45 -17.23 2.23
C ILE A 462 -44.42 -18.42 2.46
N PRO A 463 -45.74 -18.19 2.41
CA PRO A 463 -46.73 -19.27 2.47
C PRO A 463 -46.49 -20.35 1.40
N LYS A 464 -46.79 -21.61 1.75
CA LYS A 464 -46.56 -22.76 0.85
C LYS A 464 -47.45 -22.74 -0.39
N ASP A 465 -48.60 -22.08 -0.32
CA ASP A 465 -49.55 -21.91 -1.41
C ASP A 465 -49.24 -20.71 -2.31
N THR A 466 -48.28 -19.86 -1.94
CA THR A 466 -47.79 -18.78 -2.82
C THR A 466 -46.99 -19.36 -3.99
N GLN A 467 -47.39 -19.09 -5.22
CA GLN A 467 -46.61 -19.37 -6.42
C GLN A 467 -45.57 -18.26 -6.62
N VAL A 468 -44.29 -18.65 -6.71
CA VAL A 468 -43.17 -17.71 -6.85
C VAL A 468 -42.55 -17.84 -8.23
N THR A 469 -42.47 -16.73 -8.95
CA THR A 469 -41.71 -16.59 -10.20
C THR A 469 -40.52 -15.67 -9.97
N LEU A 470 -39.34 -16.09 -10.41
CA LEU A 470 -38.12 -15.30 -10.39
C LEU A 470 -37.81 -14.77 -11.78
N MET A 471 -37.49 -13.48 -11.91
CA MET A 471 -37.08 -12.88 -13.18
C MET A 471 -35.76 -12.13 -13.04
N ASP A 472 -34.81 -12.38 -13.92
CA ASP A 472 -33.49 -11.74 -13.93
C ASP A 472 -32.87 -11.86 -15.33
N LEU A 473 -31.95 -10.95 -15.67
CA LEU A 473 -31.14 -11.07 -16.88
C LEU A 473 -30.12 -12.23 -16.74
N ASN A 474 -29.66 -12.49 -15.52
CA ASN A 474 -28.62 -13.46 -15.20
C ASN A 474 -29.19 -14.80 -14.72
N SER A 475 -28.96 -15.86 -15.50
CA SER A 475 -29.36 -17.23 -15.17
C SER A 475 -28.71 -17.80 -13.91
N HIS A 476 -27.52 -17.31 -13.52
CA HIS A 476 -26.86 -17.72 -12.28
C HIS A 476 -27.59 -17.20 -11.04
N SER A 477 -28.08 -15.95 -11.06
CA SER A 477 -28.90 -15.38 -9.98
C SER A 477 -30.18 -16.17 -9.80
N LEU A 478 -30.86 -16.51 -10.91
CA LEU A 478 -32.07 -17.33 -10.90
C LEU A 478 -31.82 -18.71 -10.27
N ASN A 479 -30.78 -19.41 -10.72
CA ASN A 479 -30.42 -20.74 -10.19
C ASN A 479 -30.05 -20.69 -8.70
N PHE A 480 -29.30 -19.67 -8.28
CA PHE A 480 -28.88 -19.52 -6.90
C PHE A 480 -30.05 -19.21 -5.97
N SER A 481 -30.89 -18.22 -6.33
CA SER A 481 -32.08 -17.85 -5.57
C SER A 481 -33.06 -19.02 -5.45
N LYS A 482 -33.34 -19.71 -6.57
CA LYS A 482 -34.19 -20.92 -6.58
C LYS A 482 -33.64 -22.01 -5.65
N LYS A 483 -32.34 -22.29 -5.73
CA LYS A 483 -31.68 -23.29 -4.88
C LYS A 483 -31.78 -22.91 -3.40
N ARG A 484 -31.57 -21.64 -3.06
CA ARG A 484 -31.64 -21.16 -1.67
C ARG A 484 -33.05 -21.21 -1.09
N LEU A 485 -34.06 -20.85 -1.89
CA LEU A 485 -35.46 -20.92 -1.47
C LEU A 485 -35.89 -22.38 -1.21
N GLY A 486 -35.24 -23.36 -1.86
CA GLY A 486 -35.44 -24.79 -1.59
C GLY A 486 -36.83 -25.31 -2.01
N ARG A 487 -37.52 -24.56 -2.88
CA ARG A 487 -38.87 -24.86 -3.36
C ARG A 487 -38.84 -25.35 -4.81
N PRO A 488 -39.30 -26.59 -5.11
CA PRO A 488 -39.25 -27.14 -6.46
C PRO A 488 -40.23 -26.46 -7.43
N ASP A 489 -41.31 -25.88 -6.91
CA ASP A 489 -42.41 -25.24 -7.64
C ASP A 489 -42.08 -23.82 -8.14
N VAL A 490 -40.91 -23.28 -7.78
CA VAL A 490 -40.46 -21.94 -8.20
C VAL A 490 -40.18 -21.90 -9.70
N GLN A 491 -40.82 -20.95 -10.39
CA GLN A 491 -40.59 -20.69 -11.82
C GLN A 491 -39.45 -19.68 -12.00
N THR A 492 -38.71 -19.79 -13.11
CA THR A 492 -37.60 -18.88 -13.44
C THR A 492 -37.76 -18.38 -14.87
N VAL A 493 -37.67 -17.07 -15.06
CA VAL A 493 -37.80 -16.39 -16.35
C VAL A 493 -36.54 -15.56 -16.58
N GLN A 494 -35.70 -15.95 -17.54
CA GLN A 494 -34.55 -15.13 -17.93
C GLN A 494 -35.00 -14.07 -18.93
N ALA A 495 -35.03 -12.81 -18.51
CA ALA A 495 -35.52 -11.70 -19.33
C ALA A 495 -34.99 -10.35 -18.85
N ASP A 496 -34.91 -9.40 -19.79
CA ASP A 496 -34.64 -8.00 -19.48
C ASP A 496 -35.94 -7.30 -19.04
N ILE A 497 -35.93 -6.65 -17.88
CA ILE A 497 -37.08 -5.88 -17.36
C ILE A 497 -37.41 -4.66 -18.24
N MET A 498 -36.43 -4.16 -19.00
CA MET A 498 -36.63 -3.06 -19.93
C MET A 498 -37.29 -3.51 -21.24
N GLU A 499 -37.45 -4.81 -21.48
CA GLU A 499 -38.14 -5.38 -22.63
C GLU A 499 -39.59 -5.79 -22.30
N PRO A 500 -40.50 -5.90 -23.28
CA PRO A 500 -41.87 -6.34 -23.04
C PRO A 500 -41.94 -7.73 -22.41
N ILE A 501 -42.56 -7.82 -21.22
CA ILE A 501 -42.78 -9.08 -20.51
C ILE A 501 -44.04 -9.73 -21.10
N ARG A 502 -43.94 -11.00 -21.51
CA ARG A 502 -45.08 -11.80 -21.96
C ARG A 502 -45.56 -12.67 -20.79
N PRO A 503 -46.61 -12.27 -20.06
CA PRO A 503 -47.07 -13.04 -18.90
C PRO A 503 -47.76 -14.33 -19.35
N THR A 504 -47.59 -15.40 -18.57
CA THR A 504 -48.45 -16.59 -18.64
C THR A 504 -49.69 -16.46 -17.74
N HIS A 505 -49.62 -15.55 -16.75
CA HIS A 505 -50.68 -15.19 -15.81
C HIS A 505 -50.38 -13.82 -15.19
N LEU A 506 -51.37 -13.21 -14.54
CA LEU A 506 -51.19 -11.95 -13.80
C LEU A 506 -50.65 -12.21 -12.39
N TYR A 507 -49.84 -11.28 -11.89
CA TYR A 507 -49.24 -11.36 -10.56
C TYR A 507 -50.00 -10.50 -9.55
N ASP A 508 -50.29 -11.07 -8.37
CA ASP A 508 -50.86 -10.33 -7.24
C ASP A 508 -49.83 -9.38 -6.60
N SER A 509 -48.54 -9.65 -6.82
CA SER A 509 -47.46 -8.86 -6.25
C SER A 509 -46.20 -8.94 -7.10
N ILE A 510 -45.54 -7.80 -7.31
CA ILE A 510 -44.28 -7.70 -8.06
C ILE A 510 -43.27 -6.94 -7.19
N SER A 511 -42.15 -7.57 -6.84
CA SER A 511 -41.06 -6.93 -6.11
C SER A 511 -39.89 -6.53 -7.01
N ILE A 512 -39.33 -5.35 -6.74
CA ILE A 512 -38.11 -4.84 -7.40
C ILE A 512 -37.18 -4.25 -6.33
N PHE A 513 -36.28 -5.06 -5.78
CA PHE A 513 -35.37 -4.62 -4.73
C PHE A 513 -33.98 -4.44 -5.30
N PHE A 514 -33.44 -3.22 -5.20
CA PHE A 514 -32.08 -2.87 -5.62
C PHE A 514 -31.75 -3.15 -7.11
N VAL A 515 -32.75 -3.09 -7.98
CA VAL A 515 -32.55 -3.21 -9.45
C VAL A 515 -32.50 -1.84 -10.12
N PHE A 516 -33.43 -0.95 -9.77
CA PHE A 516 -33.68 0.30 -10.50
C PHE A 516 -32.44 1.18 -10.69
N HIS A 517 -31.62 1.35 -9.65
CA HIS A 517 -30.41 2.17 -9.68
C HIS A 517 -29.29 1.61 -10.58
N CYS A 518 -29.36 0.33 -10.95
CA CYS A 518 -28.42 -0.32 -11.89
C CYS A 518 -28.89 -0.23 -13.34
N LEU A 519 -30.17 0.09 -13.59
CA LEU A 519 -30.71 0.13 -14.94
C LEU A 519 -29.99 1.20 -15.77
N PRO A 520 -29.71 0.94 -17.06
CA PRO A 520 -29.02 1.90 -17.90
C PRO A 520 -29.91 3.08 -18.30
N GLY A 521 -29.28 4.23 -18.51
CA GLY A 521 -29.92 5.42 -19.08
C GLY A 521 -30.45 6.42 -18.06
N PRO A 522 -31.00 7.56 -18.51
CA PRO A 522 -31.56 8.59 -17.64
C PRO A 522 -32.84 8.08 -16.94
N VAL A 523 -33.19 8.71 -15.81
CA VAL A 523 -34.36 8.32 -14.99
C VAL A 523 -35.66 8.22 -15.80
N ASP A 524 -35.86 9.11 -16.79
CA ASP A 524 -37.04 9.10 -17.68
C ASP A 524 -37.13 7.83 -18.54
N SER A 525 -35.99 7.25 -18.94
CA SER A 525 -35.97 5.99 -19.69
C SER A 525 -36.22 4.80 -18.76
N LYS A 526 -35.62 4.80 -17.57
CA LYS A 526 -35.79 3.71 -16.59
C LYS A 526 -37.22 3.59 -16.09
N THR A 527 -37.85 4.73 -15.81
CA THR A 527 -39.22 4.78 -15.26
C THR A 527 -40.26 4.18 -16.21
N GLN A 528 -39.95 3.99 -17.50
CA GLN A 528 -40.80 3.26 -18.44
C GLN A 528 -41.05 1.81 -18.01
N LEU A 529 -40.20 1.22 -17.16
CA LEU A 529 -40.46 -0.11 -16.60
C LEU A 529 -41.81 -0.17 -15.87
N PHE A 530 -42.22 0.92 -15.21
CA PHE A 530 -43.49 0.96 -14.48
C PHE A 530 -44.69 0.81 -15.40
N ALA A 531 -44.61 1.39 -16.60
CA ALA A 531 -45.61 1.20 -17.65
C ALA A 531 -45.60 -0.24 -18.18
N LYS A 532 -44.42 -0.84 -18.32
CA LYS A 532 -44.25 -2.22 -18.83
C LYS A 532 -44.73 -3.29 -17.86
N LEU A 533 -44.71 -3.01 -16.55
CA LEU A 533 -45.19 -3.93 -15.52
C LEU A 533 -46.70 -3.86 -15.29
N LYS A 534 -47.34 -2.76 -15.71
CA LYS A 534 -48.79 -2.56 -15.61
C LYS A 534 -49.61 -3.73 -16.17
N PRO A 535 -49.32 -4.27 -17.38
CA PRO A 535 -50.13 -5.32 -17.99
C PRO A 535 -49.92 -6.72 -17.38
N VAL A 536 -48.89 -6.89 -16.53
CA VAL A 536 -48.59 -8.18 -15.88
C VAL A 536 -48.99 -8.18 -14.40
N LEU A 537 -49.44 -7.05 -13.87
CA LEU A 537 -49.95 -6.91 -12.52
C LEU A 537 -51.47 -7.13 -12.52
N ALA A 538 -51.97 -7.89 -11.54
CA ALA A 538 -53.40 -8.05 -11.32
C ALA A 538 -54.07 -6.70 -10.97
N GLU A 539 -55.38 -6.59 -11.19
CA GLU A 539 -56.16 -5.37 -10.91
C GLU A 539 -56.00 -4.89 -9.44
N ASN A 540 -55.97 -5.84 -8.50
CA ASN A 540 -55.73 -5.59 -7.07
C ASN A 540 -54.27 -5.85 -6.65
N GLY A 541 -53.37 -6.02 -7.62
CA GLY A 541 -51.97 -6.33 -7.37
C GLY A 541 -51.16 -5.12 -6.91
N THR A 542 -50.03 -5.39 -6.25
CA THR A 542 -49.09 -4.33 -5.81
C THR A 542 -47.70 -4.52 -6.42
N LEU A 543 -47.20 -3.47 -7.06
CA LEU A 543 -45.79 -3.31 -7.42
C LEU A 543 -45.07 -2.59 -6.28
N TYR A 544 -43.98 -3.15 -5.76
CA TYR A 544 -43.25 -2.54 -4.65
C TYR A 544 -41.75 -2.79 -4.74
N GLY A 545 -40.95 -1.94 -4.11
CA GLY A 545 -39.51 -2.03 -4.28
C GLY A 545 -38.69 -1.05 -3.48
N THR A 546 -37.38 -1.18 -3.63
CA THR A 546 -36.38 -0.30 -3.04
C THR A 546 -35.31 0.09 -4.04
N THR A 547 -34.86 1.34 -4.01
CA THR A 547 -33.74 1.79 -4.85
C THR A 547 -32.88 2.85 -4.16
N ILE A 548 -31.59 2.88 -4.50
CA ILE A 548 -30.64 3.86 -3.97
C ILE A 548 -30.80 5.16 -4.78
N LEU A 549 -31.12 6.25 -4.10
CA LEU A 549 -31.24 7.56 -4.71
C LEU A 549 -29.85 8.16 -4.96
N GLY A 550 -29.69 8.89 -6.06
CA GLY A 550 -28.50 9.70 -6.34
C GLY A 550 -28.78 11.20 -6.43
N LYS A 551 -30.04 11.58 -6.65
CA LYS A 551 -30.50 12.99 -6.72
C LYS A 551 -31.38 13.32 -5.51
N GLY A 552 -31.26 14.57 -5.02
CA GLY A 552 -32.10 15.07 -3.94
C GLY A 552 -31.76 14.53 -2.54
N ILE A 553 -30.62 13.83 -2.40
CA ILE A 553 -30.21 13.25 -1.13
C ILE A 553 -28.75 13.55 -0.79
N VAL A 554 -28.46 13.78 0.49
CA VAL A 554 -27.09 13.95 0.98
C VAL A 554 -26.53 12.59 1.41
N HIS A 555 -25.62 12.07 0.59
CA HIS A 555 -24.84 10.89 0.93
C HIS A 555 -23.83 11.20 2.03
N ASN A 556 -23.64 10.26 2.95
CA ASN A 556 -22.49 10.27 3.87
C ASN A 556 -21.19 10.07 3.07
N TRP A 557 -20.04 10.22 3.74
CA TRP A 557 -18.74 10.11 3.06
C TRP A 557 -18.57 8.78 2.29
N PHE A 558 -18.88 7.65 2.94
CA PHE A 558 -18.87 6.32 2.30
C PHE A 558 -19.84 6.21 1.12
N GLY A 559 -21.05 6.76 1.25
CA GLY A 559 -22.05 6.78 0.20
C GLY A 559 -21.60 7.61 -0.99
N ARG A 560 -20.94 8.77 -0.79
CA ARG A 560 -20.38 9.57 -1.89
C ARG A 560 -19.27 8.83 -2.63
N LEU A 561 -18.38 8.16 -1.89
CA LEU A 561 -17.31 7.35 -2.46
C LEU A 561 -17.87 6.19 -3.29
N LEU A 562 -18.79 5.40 -2.74
CA LEU A 562 -19.39 4.28 -3.46
C LEU A 562 -20.24 4.73 -4.65
N MET A 563 -21.00 5.83 -4.52
CA MET A 563 -21.72 6.42 -5.65
C MET A 563 -20.76 6.82 -6.76
N SER A 564 -19.61 7.43 -6.44
CA SER A 564 -18.57 7.77 -7.43
C SER A 564 -17.96 6.54 -8.09
N ILE A 565 -17.56 5.52 -7.31
CA ILE A 565 -16.95 4.30 -7.84
C ILE A 565 -17.94 3.50 -8.68
N TYR A 566 -19.14 3.24 -8.18
CA TYR A 566 -20.11 2.38 -8.85
C TYR A 566 -20.68 3.04 -10.11
N ASN A 567 -20.98 4.34 -10.08
CA ASN A 567 -21.39 5.04 -11.29
C ASN A 567 -20.22 5.21 -12.28
N GLY A 568 -19.00 5.47 -11.80
CA GLY A 568 -17.80 5.59 -12.65
C GLY A 568 -17.41 4.28 -13.34
N ARG A 569 -17.72 3.13 -12.73
CA ARG A 569 -17.51 1.78 -13.30
C ARG A 569 -18.71 1.25 -14.09
N GLY A 570 -19.81 2.00 -14.18
CA GLY A 570 -21.03 1.55 -14.86
C GLY A 570 -21.79 0.43 -14.14
N ILE A 571 -21.50 0.19 -12.86
CA ILE A 571 -22.24 -0.75 -12.01
C ILE A 571 -23.58 -0.13 -11.60
N PHE A 572 -23.54 1.14 -11.22
CA PHE A 572 -24.74 1.97 -11.01
C PHE A 572 -24.89 2.95 -12.17
N ASN A 573 -26.09 3.45 -12.36
CA ASN A 573 -26.37 4.56 -13.26
C ASN A 573 -27.42 5.50 -12.64
N ASN A 574 -27.26 5.86 -11.37
CA ASN A 574 -28.33 6.45 -10.56
C ASN A 574 -28.10 7.91 -10.15
N TRP A 575 -27.12 8.61 -10.73
CA TRP A 575 -26.89 10.04 -10.46
C TRP A 575 -28.15 10.90 -10.65
N GLY A 576 -28.98 10.55 -11.63
CA GLY A 576 -30.25 11.25 -11.91
C GLY A 576 -31.46 10.72 -11.14
N ASP A 577 -31.33 9.64 -10.37
CA ASP A 577 -32.46 8.98 -9.72
C ASP A 577 -32.85 9.74 -8.44
N GLY A 578 -33.97 10.44 -8.49
CA GLY A 578 -34.56 11.18 -7.37
C GLY A 578 -35.95 10.65 -6.98
N GLU A 579 -36.37 10.91 -5.75
CA GLU A 579 -37.70 10.52 -5.25
C GLU A 579 -38.82 11.12 -6.09
N PHE A 580 -38.70 12.41 -6.43
CA PHE A 580 -39.72 13.13 -7.18
C PHE A 580 -39.97 12.48 -8.55
N GLU A 581 -38.91 12.26 -9.33
CA GLU A 581 -39.01 11.70 -10.68
C GLU A 581 -39.61 10.28 -10.67
N ILE A 582 -39.19 9.45 -9.71
CA ILE A 582 -39.69 8.08 -9.57
C ILE A 582 -41.16 8.07 -9.13
N ARG A 583 -41.52 8.91 -8.15
CA ARG A 583 -42.89 9.03 -7.64
C ARG A 583 -43.86 9.50 -8.73
N GLU A 584 -43.49 10.55 -9.47
CA GLU A 584 -44.33 11.07 -10.55
C GLU A 584 -44.55 10.02 -11.65
N ALA A 585 -43.52 9.24 -11.99
CA ALA A 585 -43.67 8.16 -12.94
C ALA A 585 -44.57 7.03 -12.45
N LEU A 586 -44.53 6.69 -11.15
CA LEU A 586 -45.49 5.74 -10.57
C LEU A 586 -46.92 6.29 -10.65
N ILE A 587 -47.14 7.56 -10.27
CA ILE A 587 -48.47 8.20 -10.30
C ILE A 587 -49.04 8.27 -11.71
N LYS A 588 -48.19 8.35 -12.73
CA LYS A 588 -48.63 8.30 -14.12
C LYS A 588 -49.29 6.96 -14.50
N HIS A 589 -48.94 5.86 -13.82
CA HIS A 589 -49.35 4.51 -14.20
C HIS A 589 -50.23 3.79 -13.16
N TYR A 590 -50.26 4.27 -11.92
CA TYR A 590 -50.97 3.65 -10.80
C TYR A 590 -51.77 4.72 -10.03
N GLU A 591 -52.96 4.37 -9.56
CA GLU A 591 -53.82 5.28 -8.78
C GLU A 591 -53.31 5.47 -7.36
N ILE A 592 -52.93 4.38 -6.70
CA ILE A 592 -52.47 4.41 -5.31
C ILE A 592 -50.96 4.26 -5.30
N VAL A 593 -50.24 5.32 -4.90
CA VAL A 593 -48.78 5.35 -4.82
C VAL A 593 -48.33 5.87 -3.46
N GLU A 594 -47.51 5.07 -2.79
CA GLU A 594 -46.83 5.46 -1.56
C GLU A 594 -45.32 5.42 -1.76
N THR A 595 -44.65 6.49 -1.34
CA THR A 595 -43.18 6.57 -1.31
C THR A 595 -42.72 7.00 0.07
N ARG A 596 -41.58 6.46 0.49
CA ARG A 596 -40.87 6.94 1.68
C ARG A 596 -39.37 6.76 1.50
N VAL A 597 -38.61 7.74 1.95
CA VAL A 597 -37.15 7.65 1.98
C VAL A 597 -36.71 7.21 3.37
N VAL A 598 -35.96 6.11 3.43
CA VAL A 598 -35.27 5.67 4.65
C VAL A 598 -33.79 5.67 4.37
N GLY A 599 -33.05 6.53 5.09
CA GLY A 599 -31.63 6.72 4.81
C GLY A 599 -31.44 7.30 3.41
N ARG A 600 -30.84 6.53 2.49
CA ARG A 600 -30.51 6.89 1.08
C ARG A 600 -31.29 6.05 0.08
N VAL A 601 -32.28 5.31 0.59
CA VAL A 601 -33.06 4.35 -0.17
C VAL A 601 -34.48 4.85 -0.24
N LEU A 602 -34.99 4.98 -1.46
CA LEU A 602 -36.41 5.14 -1.71
C LEU A 602 -37.08 3.77 -1.59
N MET A 603 -38.12 3.70 -0.78
CA MET A 603 -39.04 2.58 -0.72
C MET A 603 -40.36 3.03 -1.35
N PHE A 604 -40.92 2.21 -2.23
CA PHE A 604 -42.15 2.56 -2.93
C PHE A 604 -43.10 1.36 -3.03
N SER A 605 -44.39 1.65 -3.05
CA SER A 605 -45.45 0.71 -3.41
C SER A 605 -46.48 1.41 -4.28
N ALA A 606 -46.98 0.72 -5.29
CA ALA A 606 -47.94 1.20 -6.25
C ALA A 606 -48.96 0.10 -6.58
N SER A 607 -50.24 0.43 -6.55
CA SER A 607 -51.36 -0.50 -6.80
C SER A 607 -52.46 0.18 -7.60
N GLN A 608 -53.47 -0.58 -8.03
CA GLN A 608 -54.53 -0.13 -8.92
C GLN A 608 -53.93 0.45 -10.22
N PRO A 609 -53.41 -0.41 -11.12
CA PRO A 609 -52.89 0.02 -12.41
C PRO A 609 -53.97 0.78 -13.19
N LYS A 610 -53.69 2.04 -13.55
CA LYS A 610 -54.59 2.88 -14.36
C LYS A 610 -54.85 2.20 -15.69
N LEU A 611 -56.07 2.17 -16.23
CA LEU A 611 -56.33 1.52 -17.52
C LEU A 611 -55.68 2.22 -18.71
#